data_AF-A0AA37GLR9-F1
#
_entry.id   AF-A0AA37GLR9-F1
#
_cell.length_a   1.000
_cell.length_b   1.000
_cell.length_c   1.000
_cell.angle_alpha   90.00
_cell.angle_beta   90.00
_cell.angle_gamma   90.00
#
_symmetry.space_group_name_H-M   'P 1'
#
loop_
_entity.id
_entity.type
_entity.pdbx_description
1 polymer ?
#
loop_
_entity_poly.entity_id
_entity_poly.type
_entity_poly.pdbx_seq_one_letter_code
_entity_poly.pdbx_strand_id
1 'polypeptide(L)'
;MVSYTYLLTVLAATAAVASPAPLPNSDGTIEIRQSGQVYVCKAGANNDGVKYGEVGQDSAIGYFREAKTKAGSSGYPKKFDNKGSVMKFASGCASDVYELPVLSDGKRYDFNAKKGSSNKPGPMRVYYTKDLKFCGIGAKEKADGTGNPHNCVLQN
;
A
#
# COMPACT_ATOMS: atom_id res chain seq x y z
N MET A 1 52.10 45.72 -27.64
CA MET A 1 50.67 45.43 -27.90
C MET A 1 50.09 44.83 -26.63
N VAL A 2 48.81 45.14 -26.38
CA VAL A 2 48.13 45.12 -25.07
C VAL A 2 47.91 43.70 -24.55
N SER A 3 48.36 43.40 -23.33
CA SER A 3 47.97 42.18 -22.60
C SER A 3 46.58 42.38 -21.99
N TYR A 4 45.61 41.59 -22.45
CA TYR A 4 44.29 41.49 -21.85
C TYR A 4 44.32 40.45 -20.71
N THR A 5 44.22 40.92 -19.47
CA THR A 5 44.04 40.04 -18.30
C THR A 5 42.55 39.76 -18.11
N TYR A 6 42.09 38.59 -18.55
CA TYR A 6 40.74 38.10 -18.24
C TYR A 6 40.72 37.53 -16.81
N LEU A 7 40.04 38.22 -15.91
CA LEU A 7 39.68 37.71 -14.58
C LEU A 7 38.47 36.77 -14.71
N LEU A 8 38.73 35.47 -14.72
CA LEU A 8 37.72 34.43 -14.57
C LEU A 8 37.26 34.36 -13.10
N THR A 9 36.17 35.04 -12.77
CA THR A 9 35.46 34.83 -11.51
C THR A 9 34.69 33.51 -11.56
N VAL A 10 35.23 32.48 -10.92
CA VAL A 10 34.52 31.21 -10.69
C VAL A 10 33.60 31.41 -9.49
N LEU A 11 32.29 31.48 -9.72
CA LEU A 11 31.28 31.40 -8.65
C LEU A 11 31.26 29.96 -8.13
N ALA A 12 31.77 29.74 -6.92
CA ALA A 12 31.54 28.50 -6.18
C ALA A 12 30.08 28.48 -5.70
N ALA A 13 29.24 27.73 -6.40
CA ALA A 13 27.91 27.38 -5.91
C ALA A 13 28.07 26.39 -4.74
N THR A 14 27.97 26.88 -3.51
CA THR A 14 27.84 26.02 -2.33
C THR A 14 26.46 25.39 -2.37
N ALA A 15 26.37 24.14 -2.82
CA ALA A 15 25.20 23.31 -2.57
C ALA A 15 25.11 23.10 -1.05
N ALA A 16 24.24 23.86 -0.39
CA ALA A 16 23.81 23.56 0.96
C ALA A 16 23.06 22.23 0.92
N VAL A 17 23.76 21.13 1.22
CA VAL A 17 23.11 19.90 1.65
C VAL A 17 22.41 20.22 2.97
N ALA A 18 21.11 20.50 2.89
CA ALA A 18 20.25 20.52 4.05
C ALA A 18 20.15 19.08 4.57
N SER A 19 21.16 18.64 5.32
CA SER A 19 21.08 17.44 6.13
C SER A 19 19.95 17.66 7.14
N PRO A 20 18.97 16.75 7.26
CA PRO A 20 17.91 16.89 8.25
C PRO A 20 18.54 17.01 9.63
N ALA A 21 18.32 18.14 10.29
CA ALA A 21 18.76 18.36 11.66
C ALA A 21 18.01 17.36 12.56
N PRO A 22 18.70 16.58 13.40
CA PRO A 22 18.03 15.75 14.40
C PRO A 22 17.29 16.68 15.35
N LEU A 23 15.97 16.49 15.48
CA LEU A 23 15.19 17.16 16.52
C LEU A 23 15.61 16.58 17.88
N PRO A 24 16.08 17.40 18.84
CA PRO A 24 16.31 16.91 20.18
C PRO A 24 14.95 16.65 20.84
N ASN A 25 14.79 15.46 21.43
CA ASN A 25 13.61 14.97 22.16
C ASN A 25 12.59 14.16 21.33
N SER A 26 13.05 13.13 20.62
CA SER A 26 12.19 12.02 20.21
C SER A 26 12.75 10.70 20.71
N ASP A 27 12.56 10.45 22.02
CA ASP A 27 12.55 9.09 22.61
C ASP A 27 11.28 8.32 22.21
N GLY A 28 10.89 8.46 20.95
CA GLY A 28 10.01 7.54 20.28
C GLY A 28 10.86 6.97 19.17
N THR A 29 11.11 5.67 19.20
CA THR A 29 11.61 4.89 18.08
C THR A 29 11.05 5.49 16.80
N ILE A 30 11.90 6.18 16.03
CA ILE A 30 11.58 6.48 14.64
C ILE A 30 11.54 5.11 14.01
N GLU A 31 10.35 4.50 13.96
CA GLU A 31 10.06 3.43 13.03
C GLU A 31 10.41 4.04 11.67
N ILE A 32 11.61 3.72 11.21
CA ILE A 32 11.98 3.80 9.81
C ILE A 32 10.87 3.02 9.14
N ARG A 33 9.86 3.73 8.62
CA ARG A 33 8.78 3.14 7.82
C ARG A 33 9.52 2.25 6.84
N GLN A 34 9.26 0.95 6.87
CA GLN A 34 9.84 0.01 5.91
C GLN A 34 9.29 0.37 4.53
N SER A 35 9.80 1.46 3.96
CA SER A 35 9.51 1.93 2.63
C SER A 35 10.03 0.86 1.69
N GLY A 36 9.12 0.21 0.98
CA GLY A 36 9.49 -0.82 0.00
C GLY A 36 8.98 -2.24 0.28
N GLN A 37 8.12 -2.48 1.27
CA GLN A 37 7.47 -3.79 1.39
C GLN A 37 6.50 -4.03 0.24
N VAL A 38 6.75 -5.09 -0.53
CA VAL A 38 5.91 -5.53 -1.65
C VAL A 38 5.31 -6.89 -1.32
N TYR A 39 4.02 -7.05 -1.53
CA TYR A 39 3.32 -8.33 -1.34
C TYR A 39 3.01 -8.95 -2.70
N VAL A 40 3.38 -10.20 -2.88
CA VAL A 40 3.04 -11.01 -4.07
C VAL A 40 1.79 -11.81 -3.78
N CYS A 41 0.76 -11.60 -4.58
CA CYS A 41 -0.52 -12.29 -4.47
C CYS A 41 -0.68 -13.32 -5.59
N LYS A 42 -1.02 -14.56 -5.23
CA LYS A 42 -1.23 -15.66 -6.17
C LYS A 42 -2.55 -16.38 -5.88
N ALA A 43 -3.02 -17.12 -6.88
CA ALA A 43 -4.17 -18.02 -6.75
C ALA A 43 -3.90 -19.18 -5.78
N GLY A 44 -4.98 -19.78 -5.28
CA GLY A 44 -4.92 -20.89 -4.33
C GLY A 44 -4.68 -20.46 -2.89
N ALA A 45 -5.20 -21.22 -1.93
CA ALA A 45 -5.16 -20.89 -0.50
C ALA A 45 -3.74 -20.73 0.07
N ASN A 46 -2.73 -21.29 -0.62
CA ASN A 46 -1.34 -21.29 -0.20
C ASN A 46 -0.42 -20.42 -1.08
N ASN A 47 -0.96 -19.58 -1.98
CA ASN A 47 -0.19 -18.81 -2.97
C ASN A 47 0.67 -19.67 -3.92
N ASP A 48 0.20 -20.86 -4.28
CA ASP A 48 0.88 -21.83 -5.14
C ASP A 48 0.45 -21.74 -6.62
N GLY A 49 -0.60 -20.98 -6.92
CA GLY A 49 -1.13 -20.82 -8.27
C GLY A 49 -0.59 -19.62 -9.05
N VAL A 50 -1.36 -19.23 -10.06
CA VAL A 50 -1.05 -18.12 -10.97
C VAL A 50 -0.94 -16.80 -10.21
N LYS A 51 0.08 -15.99 -10.55
CA LYS A 51 0.27 -14.65 -9.99
C LYS A 51 -0.86 -13.71 -10.42
N TYR A 52 -1.49 -13.07 -9.44
CA TYR A 52 -2.45 -11.99 -9.67
C TYR A 52 -1.78 -10.64 -9.81
N GLY A 53 -0.73 -10.40 -9.02
CA GLY A 53 0.01 -9.15 -9.04
C GLY A 53 0.87 -8.96 -7.81
N GLU A 54 1.56 -7.83 -7.81
CA GLU A 54 2.31 -7.31 -6.67
C GLU A 54 1.61 -6.07 -6.13
N VAL A 55 1.68 -5.85 -4.82
CA VAL A 55 1.11 -4.66 -4.18
C VAL A 55 2.12 -4.08 -3.18
N GLY A 56 2.53 -2.84 -3.40
CA GLY A 56 3.32 -2.08 -2.44
C GLY A 56 2.49 -1.67 -1.23
N GLN A 57 3.01 -1.90 -0.02
CA GLN A 57 2.34 -1.59 1.24
C GLN A 57 1.99 -0.09 1.34
N ASP A 58 2.94 0.79 1.02
CA ASP A 58 2.74 2.24 1.12
C ASP A 58 1.65 2.75 0.18
N SER A 59 1.61 2.24 -1.04
CA SER A 59 0.55 2.56 -2.02
C SER A 59 -0.82 2.12 -1.48
N ALA A 60 -0.92 0.91 -0.95
CA ALA A 60 -2.15 0.39 -0.37
C ALA A 60 -2.60 1.22 0.86
N ILE A 61 -1.65 1.68 1.68
CA ILE A 61 -1.89 2.61 2.79
C ILE A 61 -2.46 3.93 2.29
N GLY A 62 -1.88 4.50 1.23
CA GLY A 62 -2.41 5.69 0.58
C GLY A 62 -3.87 5.51 0.15
N TYR A 63 -4.19 4.40 -0.50
CA TYR A 63 -5.53 4.14 -1.02
C TYR A 63 -6.59 4.01 0.07
N PHE A 64 -6.33 3.24 1.13
CA PHE A 64 -7.33 3.10 2.18
C PHE A 64 -7.48 4.35 3.05
N ARG A 65 -6.41 5.15 3.23
CA ARG A 65 -6.50 6.41 3.96
C ARG A 65 -7.40 7.41 3.24
N GLU A 66 -7.37 7.40 1.92
CA GLU A 66 -8.27 8.19 1.11
C GLU A 66 -9.72 7.66 1.16
N ALA A 67 -9.88 6.35 1.01
CA ALA A 67 -11.20 5.71 1.02
C ALA A 67 -11.88 5.75 2.41
N LYS A 68 -11.10 5.85 3.49
CA LYS A 68 -11.56 5.78 4.88
C LYS A 68 -12.38 4.50 5.11
N THR A 69 -13.50 4.58 5.84
CA THR A 69 -14.39 3.44 6.15
C THR A 69 -15.75 3.54 5.46
N LYS A 70 -15.96 4.56 4.63
CA LYS A 70 -17.24 4.84 3.98
C LYS A 70 -17.25 4.26 2.57
N ALA A 71 -18.20 3.37 2.30
CA ALA A 71 -18.38 2.83 0.95
C ALA A 71 -18.71 3.94 -0.06
N GLY A 72 -18.02 3.92 -1.21
CA GLY A 72 -18.41 4.66 -2.41
C GLY A 72 -19.42 3.89 -3.26
N SER A 73 -19.68 4.36 -4.48
CA SER A 73 -20.66 3.75 -5.39
C SER A 73 -20.34 2.32 -5.80
N SER A 74 -19.08 1.88 -5.63
CA SER A 74 -18.66 0.49 -5.85
C SER A 74 -19.16 -0.49 -4.78
N GLY A 75 -19.60 0.03 -3.61
CA GLY A 75 -19.84 -0.75 -2.41
C GLY A 75 -18.58 -1.03 -1.57
N TYR A 76 -17.43 -0.48 -1.97
CA TYR A 76 -16.17 -0.54 -1.23
C TYR A 76 -15.76 0.85 -0.73
N PRO A 77 -14.94 0.94 0.34
CA PRO A 77 -14.55 -0.14 1.24
C PRO A 77 -15.73 -0.69 2.02
N LYS A 78 -15.63 -1.95 2.47
CA LYS A 78 -16.68 -2.60 3.26
C LYS A 78 -16.10 -3.37 4.43
N LYS A 79 -16.92 -3.64 5.44
CA LYS A 79 -16.52 -4.44 6.60
C LYS A 79 -16.14 -5.86 6.18
N PHE A 80 -15.10 -6.38 6.82
CA PHE A 80 -14.61 -7.75 6.72
C PHE A 80 -14.57 -8.35 8.11
N ASP A 81 -15.29 -9.46 8.30
CA ASP A 81 -15.50 -10.10 9.60
C ASP A 81 -14.43 -11.15 9.93
N ASN A 82 -13.54 -11.48 8.97
CA ASN A 82 -12.51 -12.52 9.10
C ASN A 82 -13.01 -13.82 9.74
N LYS A 83 -14.21 -14.27 9.35
CA LYS A 83 -14.81 -15.50 9.88
C LYS A 83 -13.86 -16.69 9.71
N GLY A 84 -13.70 -17.46 10.79
CA GLY A 84 -12.81 -18.62 10.82
C GLY A 84 -11.32 -18.28 10.80
N SER A 85 -10.95 -17.01 11.01
CA SER A 85 -9.55 -16.54 11.02
C SER A 85 -8.78 -16.92 9.76
N VAL A 86 -9.45 -16.87 8.60
CA VAL A 86 -8.90 -17.23 7.29
C VAL A 86 -7.73 -16.32 6.90
N MET A 87 -7.78 -15.06 7.32
CA MET A 87 -6.65 -14.12 7.24
C MET A 87 -5.90 -14.07 8.57
N LYS A 88 -4.57 -14.15 8.50
CA LYS A 88 -3.67 -13.87 9.61
C LYS A 88 -3.27 -12.40 9.57
N PHE A 89 -3.83 -11.58 10.46
CA PHE A 89 -3.50 -10.16 10.52
C PHE A 89 -2.39 -9.87 11.52
N ALA A 90 -1.71 -8.73 11.31
CA ALA A 90 -0.79 -8.17 12.29
C ALA A 90 -1.49 -7.87 13.63
N SER A 91 -0.72 -7.77 14.71
CA SER A 91 -1.25 -7.47 16.04
C SER A 91 -2.06 -6.16 16.07
N GLY A 92 -3.18 -6.16 16.78
CA GLY A 92 -4.11 -5.03 16.87
C GLY A 92 -5.12 -4.93 15.72
N CYS A 93 -5.27 -5.98 14.90
CA CYS A 93 -6.26 -6.08 13.83
C CYS A 93 -7.36 -7.13 14.14
N ALA A 94 -7.80 -7.20 15.40
CA ALA A 94 -8.71 -8.25 15.88
C ALA A 94 -10.19 -7.99 15.57
N SER A 95 -10.59 -6.74 15.32
CA SER A 95 -11.99 -6.38 15.07
C SER A 95 -12.10 -5.13 14.19
N ASP A 96 -13.30 -4.86 13.67
CA ASP A 96 -13.60 -3.69 12.83
C ASP A 96 -12.67 -3.54 11.61
N VAL A 97 -12.38 -4.66 10.95
CA VAL A 97 -11.56 -4.69 9.74
C VAL A 97 -12.42 -4.34 8.53
N TYR A 98 -11.84 -3.59 7.59
CA TYR A 98 -12.40 -3.23 6.31
C TYR A 98 -11.53 -3.81 5.20
N GLU A 99 -12.15 -4.19 4.10
CA GLU A 99 -11.47 -4.58 2.86
C GLU A 99 -11.66 -3.51 1.78
N LEU A 100 -10.58 -3.18 1.09
CA LEU A 100 -10.58 -2.34 -0.11
C LEU A 100 -9.86 -3.08 -1.24
N PRO A 101 -10.43 -3.16 -2.46
CA PRO A 101 -9.76 -3.76 -3.59
C PRO A 101 -8.50 -3.01 -4.00
N VAL A 102 -7.50 -3.78 -4.40
CA VAL A 102 -6.30 -3.29 -5.09
C VAL A 102 -6.16 -4.12 -6.36
N LEU A 103 -5.84 -3.48 -7.48
CA LEU A 103 -5.76 -4.11 -8.79
C LEU A 103 -4.33 -4.59 -9.08
N SER A 104 -4.13 -5.30 -10.19
CA SER A 104 -2.81 -5.82 -10.57
C SER A 104 -1.76 -4.72 -10.54
N ASP A 105 -0.54 -5.10 -10.17
CA ASP A 105 0.62 -4.20 -10.10
C ASP A 105 0.39 -3.01 -9.14
N GLY A 106 -0.42 -3.23 -8.11
CA GLY A 106 -0.73 -2.25 -7.08
C GLY A 106 -1.61 -1.11 -7.57
N LYS A 107 -2.27 -1.23 -8.74
CA LYS A 107 -3.13 -0.17 -9.26
C LYS A 107 -4.31 0.08 -8.33
N ARG A 108 -4.67 1.36 -8.23
CA ARG A 108 -5.80 1.80 -7.41
C ARG A 108 -7.13 1.29 -7.98
N TYR A 109 -8.01 0.83 -7.10
CA TYR A 109 -9.42 0.61 -7.42
C TYR A 109 -10.22 1.91 -7.30
N ASP A 110 -11.06 2.20 -8.29
CA ASP A 110 -11.98 3.33 -8.22
C ASP A 110 -13.22 2.95 -7.40
N PHE A 111 -13.17 3.25 -6.10
CA PHE A 111 -14.27 2.95 -5.19
C PHE A 111 -15.50 3.87 -5.38
N ASN A 112 -15.35 5.00 -6.09
CA ASN A 112 -16.43 5.95 -6.36
C ASN A 112 -17.20 5.61 -7.66
N ALA A 113 -16.61 4.83 -8.56
CA ALA A 113 -17.30 4.27 -9.71
C ALA A 113 -18.13 3.03 -9.34
N LYS A 114 -19.27 2.85 -9.99
CA LYS A 114 -20.11 1.65 -9.81
C LYS A 114 -19.32 0.40 -10.20
N LYS A 115 -19.49 -0.69 -9.45
CA LYS A 115 -18.92 -1.99 -9.79
C LYS A 115 -19.52 -2.50 -11.10
N GLY A 116 -18.68 -2.95 -12.02
CA GLY A 116 -19.11 -3.41 -13.34
C GLY A 116 -17.99 -4.02 -14.16
N SER A 117 -18.23 -4.24 -15.44
CA SER A 117 -17.25 -4.82 -16.37
C SER A 117 -15.98 -3.96 -16.50
N SER A 118 -16.11 -2.63 -16.45
CA SER A 118 -15.01 -1.65 -16.52
C SER A 118 -14.35 -1.35 -15.17
N ASN A 119 -15.02 -1.65 -14.04
CA ASN A 119 -14.51 -1.41 -12.69
C ASN A 119 -14.64 -2.66 -11.82
N LYS A 120 -13.91 -3.71 -12.24
CA LYS A 120 -13.88 -4.99 -11.52
C LYS A 120 -12.91 -4.89 -10.33
N PRO A 121 -13.30 -5.33 -9.13
CA PRO A 121 -12.42 -5.27 -7.95
C PRO A 121 -11.26 -6.27 -8.00
N GLY A 122 -11.28 -7.24 -8.92
CA GLY A 122 -10.28 -8.32 -8.96
C GLY A 122 -10.22 -9.15 -7.67
N PRO A 123 -9.18 -9.99 -7.51
CA PRO A 123 -9.05 -10.89 -6.37
C PRO A 123 -8.32 -10.28 -5.16
N MET A 124 -7.51 -9.24 -5.34
CA MET A 124 -6.63 -8.72 -4.27
C MET A 124 -7.31 -7.65 -3.42
N ARG A 125 -7.03 -7.65 -2.12
CA ARG A 125 -7.60 -6.74 -1.12
C ARG A 125 -6.50 -6.25 -0.17
N VAL A 126 -6.56 -4.98 0.20
CA VAL A 126 -5.92 -4.49 1.42
C VAL A 126 -6.92 -4.52 2.57
N TYR A 127 -6.46 -4.96 3.74
CA TYR A 127 -7.23 -5.03 4.96
C TYR A 127 -6.69 -4.03 5.99
N TYR A 128 -7.60 -3.31 6.64
CA TYR A 128 -7.24 -2.26 7.59
C TYR A 128 -8.35 -2.03 8.62
N THR A 129 -8.02 -1.49 9.79
CA THR A 129 -9.00 -1.22 10.84
C THR A 129 -9.79 0.07 10.60
N LYS A 130 -10.86 0.30 11.36
CA LYS A 130 -11.59 1.58 11.37
C LYS A 130 -10.71 2.82 11.63
N ASP A 131 -9.64 2.64 12.40
CA ASP A 131 -8.66 3.67 12.74
C ASP A 131 -7.57 3.83 11.67
N LEU A 132 -7.78 3.22 10.50
CA LEU A 132 -6.88 3.28 9.34
C LEU A 132 -5.50 2.68 9.64
N LYS A 133 -5.45 1.65 10.49
CA LYS A 133 -4.26 0.82 10.72
C LYS A 133 -4.19 -0.29 9.68
N PHE A 134 -3.05 -0.43 8.99
CA PHE A 134 -2.81 -1.52 8.06
C PHE A 134 -2.78 -2.88 8.79
N CYS A 135 -3.48 -3.87 8.25
CA CYS A 135 -3.57 -5.22 8.82
C CYS A 135 -2.94 -6.31 7.95
N GLY A 136 -2.91 -6.09 6.64
CA GLY A 136 -2.31 -7.01 5.69
C GLY A 136 -2.85 -6.84 4.27
N ILE A 137 -2.22 -7.55 3.34
CA ILE A 137 -2.68 -7.71 1.96
C ILE A 137 -3.04 -9.17 1.75
N GLY A 138 -4.16 -9.42 1.09
CA GLY A 138 -4.58 -10.76 0.74
C GLY A 138 -5.21 -10.84 -0.63
N ALA A 139 -5.46 -12.06 -1.06
CA ALA A 139 -6.16 -12.35 -2.29
C ALA A 139 -7.24 -13.38 -2.05
N LYS A 140 -8.25 -13.37 -2.91
CA LYS A 140 -9.22 -14.45 -3.03
C LYS A 140 -8.58 -15.62 -3.77
N GLU A 141 -8.94 -16.85 -3.41
CA GLU A 141 -8.42 -18.08 -4.04
C GLU A 141 -8.56 -18.12 -5.57
N LYS A 142 -9.61 -17.50 -6.12
CA LYS A 142 -9.93 -17.49 -7.55
C LYS A 142 -9.81 -16.09 -8.16
N ALA A 143 -9.39 -16.06 -9.43
CA ALA A 143 -9.11 -14.82 -10.16
C ALA A 143 -10.34 -13.92 -10.38
N ASP A 144 -11.54 -14.52 -10.38
CA ASP A 144 -12.81 -13.81 -10.47
C ASP A 144 -13.21 -13.07 -9.17
N GLY A 145 -12.40 -13.20 -8.12
CA GLY A 145 -12.63 -12.59 -6.80
C GLY A 145 -13.53 -13.43 -5.89
N THR A 146 -13.68 -14.73 -6.15
CA THR A 146 -14.42 -15.68 -5.32
C THR A 146 -13.50 -16.64 -4.55
N GLY A 147 -14.05 -17.37 -3.57
CA GLY A 147 -13.30 -18.23 -2.66
C GLY A 147 -12.91 -17.54 -1.35
N ASN A 148 -12.28 -18.30 -0.46
CA ASN A 148 -11.79 -17.73 0.79
C ASN A 148 -10.61 -16.78 0.52
N PRO A 149 -10.47 -15.70 1.31
CA PRO A 149 -9.27 -14.89 1.25
C PRO A 149 -8.12 -15.56 1.99
N HIS A 150 -6.90 -15.36 1.50
CA HIS A 150 -5.65 -15.78 2.13
C HIS A 150 -4.64 -14.64 2.08
N ASN A 151 -3.65 -14.66 2.98
CA ASN A 151 -2.57 -13.67 3.00
C ASN A 151 -1.69 -13.77 1.76
N CYS A 152 -1.37 -12.63 1.15
CA CYS A 152 -0.30 -12.56 0.16
C CYS A 152 1.07 -12.66 0.84
N VAL A 153 2.09 -13.03 0.08
CA VAL A 153 3.44 -13.28 0.61
C VAL A 153 4.26 -12.00 0.53
N LEU A 154 4.92 -11.60 1.63
CA LEU A 154 5.88 -10.51 1.60
C LEU A 154 7.10 -10.92 0.77
N GLN A 155 7.43 -10.11 -0.22
CA GLN A 155 8.63 -10.28 -1.04
C GLN A 155 9.81 -9.68 -0.29
N ASN A 156 10.76 -10.54 0.07
CA ASN A 156 12.04 -10.17 0.69
C ASN A 156 13.04 -9.69 -0.37
#